data_AF-A0A1C5RTV6-F1
#
_entry.id   AF-A0A1C5RTV6-F1
#
_cell.length_a   1.000
_cell.length_b   1.000
_cell.length_c   1.000
_cell.angle_alpha   90.00
_cell.angle_beta   90.00
_cell.angle_gamma   90.00
#
_symmetry.space_group_name_H-M   'P 1'
#
loop_
_entity.id
_entity.type
_entity.pdbx_description
1 polymer ?
#
loop_
_entity_poly.entity_id
_entity_poly.type
_entity_poly.pdbx_seq_one_letter_code
_entity_poly.pdbx_strand_id
1 'polypeptide(L)'
;MFLESLILHNFRCFSDLTVNFNNRLTVIVGGNGAGKSTVLDAATIAAGTLTSAMDGLTNYGIKKGDAHYKCFDLGSNVDVQPQFPVEITAIGDVDGKEITWTRNLNSAKGRGGLASAKPLILVAQSYQERMRSGDRELKLPIISYYGTGRLWAQHKERKKVILLKRITEVTDILTVWMVQPMIN
;
A
#
# COMPACT_ATOMS: atom_id res chain seq x y z
N MET A 1 -7.86 13.39 -9.71
CA MET A 1 -8.12 12.05 -9.16
C MET A 1 -8.51 12.18 -7.69
N PHE A 2 -9.68 11.67 -7.34
CA PHE A 2 -10.15 11.50 -5.97
C PHE A 2 -10.53 10.02 -5.77
N LEU A 3 -10.14 9.43 -4.65
CA LEU A 3 -10.52 8.05 -4.30
C LEU A 3 -11.75 8.10 -3.38
N GLU A 4 -12.89 7.64 -3.87
CA GLU A 4 -14.18 7.71 -3.17
C GLU A 4 -14.41 6.54 -2.25
N SER A 5 -14.11 5.33 -2.72
CA SER A 5 -14.27 4.13 -1.92
C SER A 5 -13.21 3.07 -2.21
N LEU A 6 -13.03 2.20 -1.23
CA LEU A 6 -12.11 1.08 -1.28
C LEU A 6 -12.80 -0.15 -0.69
N ILE A 7 -12.84 -1.23 -1.46
CA ILE A 7 -13.44 -2.50 -1.09
C ILE A 7 -12.31 -3.53 -1.10
N LEU A 8 -12.10 -4.19 0.04
CA LEU A 8 -11.07 -5.19 0.25
C LEU A 8 -11.72 -6.56 0.41
N HIS A 9 -11.13 -7.56 -0.23
CA HIS A 9 -11.48 -8.96 -0.05
C HIS A 9 -10.21 -9.79 0.20
N ASN A 10 -10.21 -10.58 1.27
CA ASN A 10 -9.08 -11.40 1.76
C ASN A 10 -7.74 -10.65 1.81
N PHE A 11 -7.73 -9.38 2.24
CA PHE A 11 -6.53 -8.56 2.30
C PHE A 11 -6.06 -8.37 3.75
N ARG A 12 -4.93 -8.98 4.08
CA ARG A 12 -4.26 -8.97 5.40
C ARG A 12 -5.20 -9.30 6.56
N CYS A 13 -5.54 -8.33 7.40
CA CYS A 13 -6.38 -8.54 8.58
C CYS A 13 -7.88 -8.56 8.27
N PHE A 14 -8.29 -8.29 7.03
CA PHE A 14 -9.69 -8.21 6.65
C PHE A 14 -10.07 -9.33 5.68
N SER A 15 -11.11 -10.10 6.02
CA SER A 15 -11.80 -10.93 5.02
C SER A 15 -12.58 -10.05 4.05
N ASP A 16 -13.30 -9.07 4.57
CA ASP A 16 -14.08 -8.09 3.80
C ASP A 16 -14.04 -6.75 4.54
N LEU A 17 -13.80 -5.67 3.81
CA LEU A 17 -13.89 -4.31 4.35
C LEU A 17 -14.30 -3.35 3.24
N THR A 18 -15.25 -2.48 3.53
CA THR A 18 -15.58 -1.33 2.68
C THR A 18 -15.27 -0.04 3.44
N VAL A 19 -14.51 0.85 2.79
CA VAL A 19 -14.15 2.17 3.32
C VAL A 19 -14.61 3.21 2.32
N ASN A 20 -15.39 4.19 2.80
CA ASN A 20 -15.79 5.36 2.02
C ASN A 20 -14.98 6.57 2.50
N PHE A 21 -14.32 7.24 1.57
CA PHE A 21 -13.51 8.43 1.86
C PHE A 21 -14.33 9.70 1.65
N ASN A 22 -14.09 10.69 2.50
CA ASN A 22 -14.59 12.03 2.30
C ASN A 22 -13.67 12.82 1.35
N ASN A 23 -14.26 13.66 0.49
CA ASN A 23 -13.56 14.48 -0.50
C ASN A 23 -12.56 15.50 0.11
N ARG A 24 -12.63 15.77 1.41
CA ARG A 24 -11.70 16.69 2.09
C ARG A 24 -10.71 15.96 2.98
N LEU A 25 -11.22 15.21 3.96
CA LEU A 25 -10.38 14.57 4.97
C LEU A 25 -11.07 13.33 5.52
N THR A 26 -10.34 12.22 5.53
CA THR A 26 -10.77 10.99 6.20
C THR A 26 -9.75 10.66 7.29
N VAL A 27 -10.21 10.47 8.53
CA VAL A 27 -9.37 10.09 9.67
C VAL A 27 -9.74 8.67 10.09
N ILE A 28 -8.79 7.74 10.01
CA ILE A 28 -8.97 6.36 10.43
C ILE A 28 -8.39 6.19 11.84
N VAL A 29 -9.26 5.91 12.81
CA VAL A 29 -8.89 5.73 14.22
C VAL A 29 -9.10 4.28 14.63
N GLY A 30 -8.21 3.75 15.48
CA GLY A 30 -8.29 2.38 15.98
C GLY A 30 -7.04 1.99 16.76
N GLY A 31 -7.09 0.89 17.50
CA GLY A 31 -5.97 0.35 18.27
C GLY A 31 -4.78 -0.11 17.41
N ASN A 32 -3.64 -0.40 18.03
CA ASN A 32 -2.52 -1.04 17.35
C ASN A 32 -2.95 -2.41 16.82
N GLY A 33 -2.50 -2.78 15.61
CA GLY A 33 -2.92 -4.01 14.96
C GLY A 33 -4.33 -3.99 14.35
N ALA A 34 -5.14 -2.96 14.56
CA ALA A 34 -6.52 -2.88 14.04
C ALA A 34 -6.64 -2.71 12.50
N GLY A 35 -5.54 -2.79 11.75
CA GLY A 35 -5.57 -2.69 10.29
C GLY A 35 -5.57 -1.28 9.69
N LYS A 36 -5.29 -0.23 10.47
CA LYS A 36 -5.19 1.15 9.94
C LYS A 36 -4.19 1.25 8.76
N SER A 37 -2.99 0.71 8.94
CA SER A 37 -1.98 0.67 7.88
C SER A 37 -2.38 -0.23 6.72
N THR A 38 -3.20 -1.26 6.96
CA THR A 38 -3.75 -2.12 5.90
C THR A 38 -4.62 -1.32 4.94
N VAL A 39 -5.49 -0.43 5.45
CA VAL A 39 -6.31 0.44 4.60
C VAL A 39 -5.45 1.40 3.77
N LEU A 40 -4.43 2.02 4.40
CA LEU A 40 -3.52 2.94 3.69
C LEU A 40 -2.67 2.24 2.64
N ASP A 41 -2.19 1.03 2.92
CA ASP A 41 -1.42 0.24 1.97
C ASP A 41 -2.30 -0.22 0.79
N ALA A 42 -3.54 -0.62 1.06
CA ALA A 42 -4.49 -0.96 0.00
C ALA A 42 -4.84 0.24 -0.89
N ALA A 43 -5.06 1.43 -0.30
CA ALA A 43 -5.25 2.66 -1.05
C ALA A 43 -4.01 3.00 -1.90
N THR A 44 -2.81 2.75 -1.38
CA THR A 44 -1.55 2.94 -2.12
C THR A 44 -1.42 1.98 -3.30
N ILE A 45 -1.79 0.71 -3.13
CA ILE A 45 -1.81 -0.28 -4.24
C ILE A 45 -2.86 0.12 -5.29
N ALA A 46 -4.05 0.56 -4.86
CA ALA A 46 -5.10 1.01 -5.75
C ALA A 46 -4.64 2.21 -6.58
N ALA A 47 -4.14 3.28 -5.93
CA ALA A 47 -3.65 4.49 -6.59
C ALA A 47 -2.40 4.23 -7.45
N GLY A 48 -1.51 3.34 -7.00
CA GLY A 48 -0.31 2.91 -7.73
C GLY A 48 -0.61 2.17 -9.03
N THR A 49 -1.87 1.80 -9.29
CA THR A 49 -2.30 1.26 -10.58
C THR A 49 -2.18 2.30 -11.69
N LEU A 50 -2.46 3.58 -11.39
CA LEU A 50 -2.29 4.69 -12.33
C LEU A 50 -0.81 4.83 -12.73
N THR A 51 0.08 4.84 -11.74
CA THR A 51 1.53 5.00 -11.98
C THR A 51 2.12 3.78 -12.67
N SER A 52 1.65 2.57 -12.37
CA SER A 52 2.16 1.32 -12.98
C SER A 52 1.95 1.24 -14.49
N ALA A 53 1.02 2.02 -15.04
CA ALA A 53 0.73 2.07 -16.47
C ALA A 53 1.51 3.18 -17.20
N MET A 54 2.28 4.01 -16.49
CA MET A 54 3.19 5.01 -17.05
C MET A 54 4.62 4.46 -17.10
N ASP A 55 5.43 4.95 -18.04
CA ASP A 55 6.80 4.44 -18.22
C ASP A 55 7.70 4.79 -17.05
N GLY A 56 8.55 3.83 -16.64
CA GLY A 56 9.62 4.06 -15.65
C GLY A 56 9.18 4.11 -14.18
N LEU A 57 7.89 3.92 -13.89
CA LEU A 57 7.39 3.91 -12.52
C LEU A 57 7.28 2.48 -11.96
N THR A 58 7.69 2.31 -10.70
CA THR A 58 7.66 1.01 -10.02
C THR A 58 6.23 0.57 -9.70
N ASN A 59 5.88 -0.66 -10.07
CA ASN A 59 4.59 -1.26 -9.76
C ASN A 59 4.52 -1.68 -8.28
N TYR A 60 3.63 -1.03 -7.52
CA TYR A 60 3.20 -1.51 -6.21
C TYR A 60 1.98 -2.40 -6.40
N GLY A 61 2.20 -3.72 -6.39
CA GLY A 61 1.16 -4.74 -6.49
C GLY A 61 0.92 -5.48 -5.18
N ILE A 62 -0.16 -6.28 -5.17
CA ILE A 62 -0.49 -7.20 -4.07
C ILE A 62 0.61 -8.26 -3.96
N LYS A 63 1.22 -8.40 -2.79
CA LYS A 63 2.23 -9.41 -2.50
C LYS A 63 1.56 -10.66 -1.93
N LYS A 64 2.29 -11.78 -1.97
CA LYS A 64 1.81 -13.07 -1.44
C LYS A 64 1.45 -13.00 0.05
N GLY A 65 2.26 -12.28 0.83
CA GLY A 65 2.03 -12.07 2.26
C GLY A 65 0.91 -11.08 2.59
N ASP A 66 0.29 -10.46 1.57
CA ASP A 66 -0.87 -9.59 1.78
C ASP A 66 -2.20 -10.38 1.81
N ALA A 67 -2.18 -11.70 1.58
CA ALA A 67 -3.38 -12.53 1.71
C ALA A 67 -3.86 -12.61 3.16
N HIS A 68 -5.17 -12.66 3.36
CA HIS A 68 -5.78 -12.96 4.64
C HIS A 68 -5.56 -14.43 4.99
N TYR A 69 -5.29 -14.73 6.26
CA TYR A 69 -5.08 -16.09 6.75
C TYR A 69 -6.22 -16.53 7.65
N LYS A 70 -6.76 -17.72 7.40
CA LYS A 70 -7.72 -18.37 8.29
C LYS A 70 -7.05 -19.55 8.98
N CYS A 71 -7.37 -19.72 10.27
CA CYS A 71 -6.97 -20.86 11.05
C CYS A 71 -8.10 -21.90 11.07
N PHE A 72 -7.76 -23.14 10.77
CA PHE A 72 -8.65 -24.28 10.85
C PHE A 72 -8.15 -25.20 11.96
N ASP A 73 -8.99 -25.42 12.97
CA ASP A 73 -8.70 -26.38 14.03
C ASP A 73 -9.03 -27.79 13.52
N LEU A 74 -8.00 -28.60 13.31
CA LEU A 74 -8.11 -29.99 12.88
C LEU A 74 -7.91 -30.96 14.07
N GLY A 75 -8.15 -30.47 15.29
CA GLY A 75 -8.07 -31.21 16.55
C GLY A 75 -6.64 -31.29 17.09
N SER A 76 -5.78 -32.08 16.45
CA SER A 76 -4.38 -32.28 16.91
C SER A 76 -3.40 -31.27 16.32
N ASN A 77 -3.81 -30.53 15.29
CA ASN A 77 -3.01 -29.50 14.64
C ASN A 77 -3.89 -28.30 14.26
N VAL A 78 -3.32 -27.10 14.30
CA VAL A 78 -3.92 -25.90 13.73
C VAL A 78 -3.32 -25.69 12.34
N ASP A 79 -4.18 -25.67 11.33
CA ASP A 79 -3.78 -25.39 9.95
C ASP A 79 -4.05 -23.92 9.59
N VAL A 80 -3.06 -23.21 9.06
CA VAL A 80 -3.15 -21.77 8.76
C VAL A 80 -3.04 -21.59 7.25
N GLN A 81 -4.16 -21.26 6.62
CA GLN A 81 -4.28 -21.23 5.16
C GLN A 81 -4.54 -19.81 4.62
N PRO A 82 -3.74 -19.34 3.64
CA PRO A 82 -4.01 -18.07 2.95
C PRO A 82 -5.29 -18.18 2.11
N GLN A 83 -6.06 -17.11 2.10
CA GLN A 83 -7.32 -17.02 1.37
C GLN A 83 -7.11 -16.28 0.05
N PHE A 84 -7.65 -16.86 -1.02
CA PHE A 84 -7.67 -16.30 -2.36
C PHE A 84 -9.10 -16.41 -2.93
N PRO A 85 -9.52 -15.52 -3.83
CA PRO A 85 -8.76 -14.39 -4.38
C PRO A 85 -8.55 -13.28 -3.34
N VAL A 86 -7.41 -12.60 -3.44
CA VAL A 86 -7.16 -11.34 -2.73
C VAL A 86 -7.52 -10.21 -3.67
N GLU A 87 -8.42 -9.33 -3.29
CA GLU A 87 -8.93 -8.27 -4.16
C GLU A 87 -8.93 -6.91 -3.47
N ILE A 88 -8.54 -5.90 -4.23
CA ILE A 88 -8.60 -4.49 -3.85
C ILE A 88 -9.32 -3.78 -4.98
N THR A 89 -10.58 -3.42 -4.74
CA THR A 89 -11.40 -2.65 -5.67
C THR A 89 -11.48 -1.21 -5.18
N ALA A 90 -11.27 -0.27 -6.09
CA ALA A 90 -11.34 1.15 -5.83
C ALA A 90 -12.32 1.80 -6.79
N ILE A 91 -13.07 2.77 -6.26
CA ILE A 91 -13.99 3.63 -7.00
C ILE A 91 -13.53 5.05 -6.76
N GLY A 92 -13.50 5.87 -7.81
CA GLY A 92 -13.18 7.27 -7.66
C GLY A 92 -13.27 8.07 -8.94
N ASP A 93 -13.31 9.39 -8.77
CA ASP A 93 -13.30 10.35 -9.85
C ASP A 93 -11.89 10.54 -10.43
N VAL A 94 -11.75 10.35 -11.74
CA VAL A 94 -10.55 10.70 -12.50
C VAL A 94 -10.95 11.54 -13.71
N ASP A 95 -10.61 12.83 -13.66
CA ASP A 95 -10.97 13.85 -14.67
C ASP A 95 -12.48 13.98 -14.90
N GLY A 96 -13.28 14.00 -13.82
CA GLY A 96 -14.73 14.16 -13.91
C GLY A 96 -15.47 12.91 -14.35
N LYS A 97 -14.79 11.75 -14.37
CA LYS A 97 -15.36 10.45 -14.67
C LYS A 97 -15.22 9.55 -13.46
N GLU A 98 -16.33 8.96 -13.03
CA GLU A 98 -16.33 7.87 -12.08
C GLU A 98 -15.71 6.64 -12.75
N ILE A 99 -14.66 6.10 -12.12
CA ILE A 99 -13.96 4.91 -12.60
C ILE A 99 -13.92 3.90 -11.47
N THR A 100 -14.23 2.65 -11.80
CA THR A 100 -14.00 1.49 -10.94
C THR A 100 -12.86 0.66 -11.49
N TRP A 101 -11.89 0.31 -10.64
CA TRP A 101 -10.78 -0.57 -11.01
C TRP A 101 -10.44 -1.54 -9.88
N THR A 102 -10.03 -2.75 -10.27
CA THR A 102 -9.70 -3.80 -9.32
C THR A 102 -8.30 -4.35 -9.57
N ARG A 103 -7.54 -4.53 -8.49
CA ARG A 103 -6.31 -5.31 -8.44
C ARG A 103 -6.61 -6.61 -7.73
N ASN A 104 -6.22 -7.74 -8.31
CA ASN A 104 -6.43 -9.05 -7.70
C ASN A 104 -5.19 -9.92 -7.73
N LEU A 105 -5.14 -10.89 -6.81
CA LEU A 105 -4.18 -11.98 -6.79
C LEU A 105 -4.96 -13.28 -6.55
N ASN A 106 -5.02 -14.14 -7.57
CA ASN A 106 -5.88 -15.33 -7.54
C ASN A 106 -5.20 -16.55 -6.90
N SER A 107 -3.89 -16.53 -6.71
CA SER A 107 -3.16 -17.64 -6.09
C SER A 107 -1.79 -17.20 -5.58
N ALA A 108 -1.22 -18.00 -4.68
CA ALA A 108 0.12 -17.77 -4.12
C ALA A 108 1.26 -17.78 -5.16
N LYS A 109 1.05 -18.38 -6.34
CA LYS A 109 2.02 -18.39 -7.46
C LYS A 109 1.62 -17.44 -8.59
N GLY A 110 0.42 -16.87 -8.55
CA GLY A 110 -0.07 -15.94 -9.55
C GLY A 110 0.74 -14.64 -9.58
N ARG A 111 0.77 -13.99 -10.73
CA ARG A 111 1.08 -12.55 -10.79
C ARG A 111 -0.23 -11.80 -10.56
N GLY A 112 -0.16 -10.70 -9.81
CA GLY A 112 -1.32 -9.84 -9.60
C GLY A 112 -1.89 -9.39 -10.95
N GLY A 113 -3.21 -9.56 -11.13
CA GLY A 113 -3.90 -9.20 -12.35
C GLY A 113 -4.06 -7.69 -12.50
N LEU A 114 -3.86 -7.20 -13.73
CA LEU A 114 -4.24 -5.85 -14.16
C LEU A 114 -5.46 -5.85 -15.10
N ALA A 115 -6.02 -7.03 -15.42
CA ALA A 115 -7.08 -7.19 -16.40
C ALA A 115 -8.35 -6.40 -16.02
N SER A 116 -8.68 -6.34 -14.72
CA SER A 116 -9.82 -5.59 -14.18
C SER A 116 -9.49 -4.13 -13.85
N ALA A 117 -8.29 -3.65 -14.23
CA ALA A 117 -7.86 -2.26 -14.06
C ALA A 117 -7.78 -1.49 -15.39
N LYS A 118 -8.28 -2.07 -16.50
CA LYS A 118 -8.29 -1.47 -17.84
C LYS A 118 -8.75 -0.01 -17.86
N PRO A 119 -9.86 0.38 -17.21
CA PRO A 119 -10.33 1.76 -17.26
C PRO A 119 -9.27 2.78 -16.78
N LEU A 120 -8.61 2.50 -15.66
CA LEU A 120 -7.58 3.37 -15.12
C LEU A 120 -6.27 3.31 -15.92
N ILE A 121 -5.94 2.15 -16.50
CA ILE A 121 -4.78 2.00 -17.39
C ILE A 121 -4.93 2.86 -18.64
N LEU A 122 -6.14 2.95 -19.22
CA LEU A 122 -6.41 3.80 -20.38
C LEU A 122 -6.22 5.29 -20.04
N VAL A 123 -6.62 5.71 -18.84
CA VAL A 123 -6.36 7.08 -18.38
C VAL A 123 -4.86 7.33 -18.22
N ALA A 124 -4.13 6.41 -17.60
CA ALA A 124 -2.68 6.53 -17.46
C ALA A 124 -1.95 6.61 -18.81
N GLN A 125 -2.38 5.83 -19.80
CA GLN A 125 -1.86 5.88 -21.16
C GLN A 125 -2.16 7.23 -21.83
N SER A 126 -3.37 7.77 -21.64
CA SER A 126 -3.73 9.11 -22.12
C SER A 126 -2.85 10.19 -21.48
N TYR A 127 -2.58 10.10 -20.18
CA TYR A 127 -1.64 11.00 -19.49
C TYR A 127 -0.22 10.88 -20.06
N GLN A 128 0.25 9.66 -20.29
CA GLN A 128 1.58 9.41 -20.86
C GLN A 128 1.73 10.07 -22.24
N GLU A 129 0.73 9.93 -23.11
CA GLU A 129 0.77 10.52 -24.45
C GLU A 129 0.72 12.04 -24.42
N ARG A 130 -0.14 12.62 -23.57
CA ARG A 130 -0.22 14.08 -23.39
C ARG A 130 1.06 14.67 -22.79
N MET A 131 1.74 13.95 -21.90
CA MET A 131 3.07 14.35 -21.41
C MET A 131 4.09 14.37 -22.56
N ARG A 132 4.08 13.35 -23.42
CA ARG A 132 5.00 13.26 -24.57
C ARG A 132 4.74 14.32 -25.64
N SER A 133 3.49 14.72 -25.84
CA SER A 133 3.12 15.79 -26.78
C SER A 133 3.41 17.20 -26.24
N GLY A 134 3.85 17.33 -24.99
CA GLY A 134 4.19 18.62 -24.37
C GLY A 134 2.97 19.44 -23.96
N ASP A 135 1.84 18.79 -23.69
CA ASP A 135 0.61 19.44 -23.24
C ASP A 135 0.81 20.14 -21.88
N ARG A 136 0.74 21.49 -21.91
CA ARG A 136 0.92 22.33 -20.72
C ARG A 136 -0.34 22.42 -19.85
N GLU A 137 -1.50 22.02 -20.36
CA GLU A 137 -2.76 22.04 -19.63
C GLU A 137 -3.04 20.72 -18.88
N LEU A 138 -2.22 19.69 -19.11
CA LEU A 138 -2.31 18.42 -18.42
C LEU A 138 -2.07 18.58 -16.91
N LYS A 139 -3.08 18.23 -16.11
CA LYS A 139 -2.99 18.19 -14.65
C LYS A 139 -2.81 16.76 -14.18
N LEU A 140 -1.66 16.47 -13.59
CA LEU A 140 -1.36 15.15 -13.03
C LEU A 140 -1.71 15.10 -11.54
N PRO A 141 -2.30 13.99 -11.05
CA PRO A 141 -2.54 13.82 -9.63
C PRO A 141 -1.24 13.61 -8.86
N ILE A 142 -1.12 14.23 -7.70
CA ILE A 142 -0.03 13.99 -6.75
C ILE A 142 -0.51 13.01 -5.69
N ILE A 143 0.21 11.90 -5.55
CA ILE A 143 -0.05 10.89 -4.51
C ILE A 143 1.17 10.86 -3.60
N SER A 144 0.96 11.05 -2.30
CA SER A 144 2.02 11.01 -1.30
C SER A 144 1.67 10.05 -0.17
N TYR A 145 2.56 9.10 0.10
CA TYR A 145 2.44 8.17 1.22
C TYR A 145 3.46 8.52 2.31
N TYR A 146 2.96 8.72 3.53
CA TYR A 146 3.78 9.11 4.67
C TYR A 146 3.77 8.03 5.75
N GLY A 147 4.70 7.07 5.63
CA GLY A 147 4.88 6.02 6.63
C GLY A 147 5.36 6.54 8.00
N THR A 148 5.31 5.67 9.00
CA THR A 148 5.67 5.93 10.40
C THR A 148 7.19 6.04 10.64
N GLY A 149 8.01 5.92 9.61
CA GLY A 149 9.47 6.05 9.64
C GLY A 149 10.02 7.42 10.08
N ARG A 150 9.14 8.40 10.29
CA ARG A 150 9.50 9.79 10.59
C ARG A 150 9.73 10.07 12.07
N LEU A 151 9.23 9.20 12.96
CA LEU A 151 9.40 9.37 14.40
C LEU A 151 10.83 9.03 14.88
N TRP A 152 11.60 8.32 14.05
CA TRP A 152 12.94 7.80 14.37
C TRP A 152 13.96 8.10 13.26
N ALA A 153 13.65 9.05 12.37
CA ALA A 153 14.65 9.68 11.51
C ALA A 153 15.55 10.57 12.38
N GLN A 154 16.38 9.92 13.19
CA GLN A 154 17.62 10.46 13.71
C GLN A 154 18.31 11.20 12.57
N HIS A 155 18.81 12.40 12.89
CA HIS A 155 19.80 13.15 12.14
C HIS A 155 20.78 12.23 11.41
N LYS A 156 20.45 11.86 10.16
CA LYS A 156 21.42 11.24 9.26
C LYS A 156 22.12 12.39 8.58
N GLU A 157 23.10 12.95 9.27
CA GLU A 157 24.07 13.85 8.65
C GLU A 157 24.56 13.20 7.35
N ARG A 158 24.50 13.96 6.26
CA ARG A 158 25.04 13.57 4.96
C ARG A 158 26.54 13.28 5.11
N LYS A 159 26.93 12.02 5.27
CA LYS A 159 28.32 11.60 5.04
C LYS A 159 28.48 11.13 3.60
N LYS A 160 29.43 11.78 2.92
CA LYS A 160 29.89 11.51 1.55
C LYS A 160 30.17 10.01 1.35
N VAL A 161 29.78 9.53 0.17
CA VAL A 161 30.06 8.21 -0.39
C VAL A 161 31.57 7.92 -0.36
N ILE A 162 31.98 6.80 0.27
CA ILE A 162 33.09 5.93 -0.19
C ILE A 162 32.71 4.46 0.11
N LEU A 163 32.99 3.63 -0.89
CA LEU A 163 32.74 2.20 -1.03
C LEU A 163 33.43 1.30 0.03
N LEU A 164 32.82 0.11 0.19
CA LEU A 164 33.39 -1.24 0.44
C LEU A 164 33.34 -1.90 1.82
N LYS A 165 32.76 -3.13 1.73
CA LYS A 165 32.96 -4.39 2.48
C LYS A 165 32.05 -4.71 3.68
N ARG A 166 31.25 -5.76 3.42
CA ARG A 166 30.87 -6.90 4.28
C ARG A 166 31.49 -6.87 5.68
N ILE A 167 30.63 -7.04 6.70
CA ILE A 167 30.79 -8.05 7.76
C ILE A 167 29.38 -8.36 8.31
N THR A 168 29.13 -9.65 8.41
CA THR A 168 28.07 -10.37 9.12
C THR A 168 28.17 -10.16 10.64
N GLU A 169 27.05 -9.96 11.34
CA GLU A 169 26.62 -10.85 12.44
C GLU A 169 25.40 -10.32 13.20
N VAL A 170 24.65 -11.30 13.70
CA VAL A 170 23.42 -11.27 14.49
C VAL A 170 23.73 -10.80 15.90
N THR A 171 22.82 -10.05 16.54
CA THR A 171 22.36 -10.30 17.93
C THR A 171 21.25 -9.33 18.33
N ASP A 172 20.12 -9.91 18.74
CA ASP A 172 19.14 -9.33 19.66
C ASP A 172 19.83 -8.80 20.92
N ILE A 173 19.29 -7.75 21.56
CA ILE A 173 19.16 -7.64 23.02
C ILE A 173 18.26 -6.45 23.40
N LEU A 174 17.23 -6.80 24.17
CA LEU A 174 16.47 -5.96 25.10
C LEU A 174 17.40 -5.41 26.19
N THR A 175 17.41 -4.10 26.42
CA THR A 175 17.67 -3.60 27.78
C THR A 175 16.88 -2.32 28.06
N VAL A 176 15.89 -2.48 28.94
CA VAL A 176 15.21 -1.46 29.74
C VAL A 176 16.23 -0.80 30.68
N TRP A 177 16.28 0.53 30.75
CA TRP A 177 16.65 1.24 31.98
C TRP A 177 15.86 2.56 32.09
N MET A 178 14.91 2.56 33.03
CA MET A 178 14.44 3.76 33.72
C MET A 178 15.61 4.38 34.48
N VAL A 179 15.81 5.69 34.37
CA VAL A 179 16.32 6.53 35.47
C VAL A 179 15.70 7.92 35.35
N GLN A 180 14.76 8.24 36.24
CA GLN A 180 14.45 9.60 36.66
C GLN A 180 15.65 10.18 37.41
N PRO A 181 15.84 11.51 37.38
CA PRO A 181 16.24 12.21 38.59
C PRO A 181 15.15 13.19 39.03
N MET A 182 14.67 13.00 40.27
CA MET A 182 14.02 14.04 41.05
C MET A 182 15.08 15.07 41.48
N ILE A 183 14.78 16.33 41.20
CA ILE A 183 14.87 17.53 42.06
C ILE A 183 15.89 17.47 43.22
N ASN A 184 16.90 18.34 43.15
CA ASN A 184 17.00 19.56 43.97
C ASN A 184 17.97 20.55 43.32
#